data_AF-A0A2N1RV31-F1
#
_entry.id   AF-A0A2N1RV31-F1
#
_cell.length_a   1.000
_cell.length_b   1.000
_cell.length_c   1.000
_cell.angle_alpha   90.00
_cell.angle_beta   90.00
_cell.angle_gamma   90.00
#
_symmetry.space_group_name_H-M   'P 1'
#
loop_
_entity.id
_entity.type
_entity.pdbx_description
1 polymer ?
#
loop_
_entity_poly.entity_id
_entity_poly.type
_entity_poly.pdbx_seq_one_letter_code
_entity_poly.pdbx_strand_id
1 'polypeptide(L)'
;MNIDKKLKTEIYELEKKYIKSKIDYYRFVIRNEDKTILTRFGKIPDNWDDYQHKDNINLTDGVKSRLSDIKKKKSWELKLQSLYFFFITDIENKLITVFQQGYVDKDDLDEVIDSLSNLILEIDDELLNIKYLLLTLAKRSISDFYYLISAYCKFFLKRNFNYETDIKIILEDIIKIFSNYNMIENNIQNLADIDEEISSLFSRSSNEFGWRMNEFAVKDYFEKSNQALKIAELTKNVRTAYDYKKLVLNYYSFLKFYYNENEGKLFRLNFVHESLKNKLNENKISVDVFDSYVQIRESFISYKNQFEVIGLVGFGSEKITYYELLELTFKLCKIIEFYYLRNMKYESLQIFRNEILYYVEKEMLTLNG
;
A
#
# COMPACT_ATOMS: atom_id res chain seq x y z
N MET A 1 9.49 24.06 -3.89
CA MET A 1 10.24 23.31 -4.92
C MET A 1 11.46 22.54 -4.39
N ASN A 2 12.43 23.08 -3.64
CA ASN A 2 13.50 22.24 -3.04
C ASN A 2 13.12 21.58 -1.70
N ILE A 3 12.08 22.07 -1.03
CA ILE A 3 11.57 21.54 0.25
C ILE A 3 10.78 20.25 0.01
N ASP A 4 10.03 20.17 -1.09
CA ASP A 4 9.13 19.04 -1.41
C ASP A 4 9.90 17.75 -1.72
N LYS A 5 11.02 17.84 -2.46
CA LYS A 5 11.88 16.68 -2.75
C LYS A 5 12.53 16.10 -1.49
N LYS A 6 13.01 16.96 -0.59
CA LYS A 6 13.65 16.53 0.66
C LYS A 6 12.65 15.83 1.60
N LEU A 7 11.45 16.40 1.76
CA LEU A 7 10.39 15.82 2.57
C LEU A 7 9.90 14.47 2.00
N LYS A 8 9.84 14.35 0.67
CA LYS A 8 9.53 13.08 -0.01
C LYS A 8 10.60 11.99 0.19
N THR A 9 11.88 12.34 0.10
CA THR A 9 12.95 11.37 0.38
C THR A 9 12.87 10.88 1.84
N GLU A 10 12.60 11.80 2.76
CA GLU A 10 12.48 11.49 4.18
C GLU A 10 11.32 10.54 4.50
N ILE A 11 10.13 10.71 3.90
CA ILE A 11 9.01 9.78 4.14
C ILE A 11 9.32 8.36 3.66
N TYR A 12 10.01 8.21 2.53
CA TYR A 12 10.39 6.91 1.98
C TYR A 12 11.46 6.23 2.83
N GLU A 13 12.44 6.99 3.35
CA GLU A 13 13.42 6.46 4.31
C GLU A 13 12.77 6.01 5.63
N LEU A 14 11.82 6.79 6.13
CA LEU A 14 11.05 6.45 7.33
C LEU A 14 10.18 5.20 7.13
N GLU A 15 9.55 5.06 5.97
CA GLU A 15 8.81 3.85 5.60
C GLU A 15 9.74 2.63 5.57
N LYS A 16 10.88 2.73 4.87
CA LYS A 16 11.88 1.65 4.84
C LYS A 16 12.36 1.27 6.24
N LYS A 17 12.61 2.25 7.09
CA LYS A 17 13.00 2.03 8.50
C LYS A 17 11.90 1.30 9.26
N TYR A 18 10.65 1.69 9.06
CA TYR A 18 9.49 1.04 9.68
C TYR A 18 9.35 -0.42 9.22
N ILE A 19 9.40 -0.67 7.91
CA ILE A 19 9.33 -2.03 7.33
C ILE A 19 10.49 -2.89 7.85
N LYS A 20 11.71 -2.35 7.86
CA LYS A 20 12.88 -3.06 8.39
C LYS A 20 12.72 -3.42 9.87
N SER A 21 12.23 -2.49 10.69
CA SER A 21 11.98 -2.74 12.12
C SER A 21 10.96 -3.87 12.32
N LYS A 22 9.90 -3.94 11.49
CA LYS A 22 8.96 -5.07 11.49
C LYS A 22 9.66 -6.39 11.14
N ILE A 23 10.49 -6.41 10.10
CA ILE A 23 11.19 -7.63 9.64
C ILE A 23 12.18 -8.12 10.70
N ASP A 24 12.93 -7.22 11.32
CA ASP A 24 13.90 -7.57 12.36
C ASP A 24 13.20 -8.13 13.61
N TYR A 25 12.10 -7.49 14.04
CA TYR A 25 11.25 -8.00 15.10
C TYR A 25 10.63 -9.36 14.76
N TYR A 26 10.14 -9.56 13.53
CA TYR A 26 9.65 -10.85 13.04
C TYR A 26 10.72 -11.94 13.16
N ARG A 27 11.92 -11.68 12.64
CA ARG A 27 13.05 -12.63 12.70
C ARG A 27 13.41 -12.98 14.13
N PHE A 28 13.28 -12.04 15.05
CA PHE A 28 13.58 -12.27 16.46
C PHE A 28 12.49 -13.09 17.17
N VAL A 29 11.21 -12.69 17.04
CA VAL A 29 10.09 -13.29 17.78
C VAL A 29 9.67 -14.65 17.21
N ILE A 30 9.50 -14.78 15.89
CA ILE A 30 9.09 -16.05 15.27
C ILE A 30 10.17 -17.11 15.46
N ARG A 31 11.45 -16.79 15.19
CA ARG A 31 12.51 -17.79 15.28
C ARG A 31 12.70 -18.31 16.71
N ASN A 32 12.47 -17.50 17.74
CA ASN A 32 12.58 -17.95 19.13
C ASN A 32 11.40 -18.85 19.54
N GLU A 33 10.18 -18.54 19.12
CA GLU A 33 9.02 -19.40 19.39
C GLU A 33 9.07 -20.70 18.57
N ASP A 34 9.41 -20.63 17.27
CA ASP A 34 9.60 -21.81 16.43
C ASP A 34 10.70 -22.71 16.98
N LYS A 35 11.84 -22.15 17.44
CA LYS A 35 12.86 -22.92 18.15
C LYS A 35 12.31 -23.58 19.41
N THR A 36 11.44 -22.92 20.16
CA THR A 36 10.84 -23.47 21.39
C THR A 36 9.86 -24.61 21.07
N ILE A 37 9.10 -24.50 19.99
CA ILE A 37 8.20 -25.54 19.51
C ILE A 37 9.00 -26.72 18.95
N LEU A 38 9.98 -26.45 18.08
CA LEU A 38 10.88 -27.44 17.49
C LEU A 38 11.68 -28.19 18.57
N THR A 39 12.15 -27.53 19.63
CA THR A 39 12.84 -28.21 20.75
C THR A 39 11.91 -29.12 21.56
N ARG A 40 10.62 -28.78 21.69
CA ARG A 40 9.62 -29.69 22.28
C ARG A 40 9.41 -30.94 21.41
N PHE A 41 9.46 -30.80 20.08
CA PHE A 41 9.36 -31.92 19.14
C PHE A 41 10.67 -32.68 18.91
N GLY A 42 11.83 -32.05 19.16
CA GLY A 42 13.15 -32.71 19.13
C GLY A 42 13.31 -33.80 20.20
N LYS A 43 12.39 -33.84 21.18
CA LYS A 43 12.27 -34.96 22.13
C LYS A 43 11.70 -36.24 21.51
N ILE A 44 11.02 -36.14 20.37
CA ILE A 44 10.61 -37.29 19.55
C ILE A 44 11.78 -37.57 18.59
N PRO A 45 12.48 -38.70 18.72
CA PRO A 45 13.67 -38.96 17.91
C PRO A 45 13.29 -39.20 16.44
N ASP A 46 14.21 -38.85 15.53
CA ASP A 46 14.03 -39.14 14.09
C ASP A 46 14.24 -40.62 13.77
N ASN A 47 15.07 -41.30 14.57
CA ASN A 47 15.18 -42.75 14.62
C ASN A 47 14.91 -43.24 16.05
N TRP A 48 13.97 -44.16 16.21
CA TRP A 48 13.66 -44.76 17.50
C TRP A 48 14.78 -45.65 18.05
N ASP A 49 15.74 -46.06 17.21
CA ASP A 49 16.93 -46.79 17.65
C ASP A 49 17.83 -45.94 18.57
N ASP A 50 17.78 -44.62 18.44
CA ASP A 50 18.56 -43.67 19.25
C ASP A 50 17.85 -43.28 20.56
N TYR A 51 16.65 -43.80 20.81
CA TYR A 51 15.86 -43.48 22.00
C TYR A 51 16.41 -44.18 23.24
N GLN A 52 17.22 -43.47 24.04
CA GLN A 52 17.67 -43.98 25.33
C GLN A 52 16.53 -43.96 26.35
N HIS A 53 16.12 -45.15 26.79
CA HIS A 53 15.13 -45.36 27.85
C HIS A 53 15.57 -44.70 29.16
N LYS A 54 15.13 -43.45 29.40
CA LYS A 54 15.46 -42.76 30.65
C LYS A 54 14.61 -43.19 31.85
N ASP A 55 13.46 -43.83 31.65
CA ASP A 55 12.49 -44.08 32.74
C ASP A 55 11.75 -45.45 32.69
N ASN A 56 12.31 -46.52 32.09
CA ASN A 56 11.64 -47.84 31.98
C ASN A 56 10.25 -47.86 31.29
N ILE A 57 9.86 -46.78 30.62
CA ILE A 57 8.65 -46.75 29.80
C ILE A 57 8.98 -47.39 28.46
N ASN A 58 8.50 -48.62 28.24
CA ASN A 58 8.52 -49.26 26.93
C ASN A 58 7.37 -48.71 26.08
N LEU A 59 7.70 -47.82 25.14
CA LEU A 59 6.76 -47.34 24.13
C LEU A 59 6.46 -48.48 23.15
N THR A 60 5.18 -48.77 22.93
CA THR A 60 4.75 -49.74 21.91
C THR A 60 4.99 -49.18 20.51
N ASP A 61 5.14 -50.05 19.51
CA ASP A 61 5.37 -49.63 18.12
C ASP A 61 4.21 -48.77 17.56
N GLY A 62 2.98 -49.00 18.03
CA GLY A 62 1.83 -48.15 17.71
C GLY A 62 1.96 -46.73 18.27
N VAL A 63 2.53 -46.56 19.46
CA VAL A 63 2.79 -45.23 20.05
C VAL A 63 3.96 -44.54 19.36
N LYS A 64 5.03 -45.29 19.03
CA LYS A 64 6.17 -44.77 18.25
C LYS A 64 5.72 -44.24 16.88
N SER A 65 4.96 -45.04 16.14
CA SER A 65 4.39 -44.65 14.83
C SER A 65 3.53 -43.38 14.95
N ARG A 66 2.60 -43.35 15.90
CA ARG A 66 1.72 -42.19 16.14
C ARG A 66 2.49 -40.92 16.52
N LEU A 67 3.54 -41.02 17.33
CA LEU A 67 4.37 -39.87 17.70
C LEU A 67 5.21 -39.36 16.52
N SER A 68 5.76 -40.25 15.69
CA SER A 68 6.46 -39.87 14.45
C SER A 68 5.51 -39.18 13.47
N ASP A 69 4.28 -39.67 13.32
CA ASP A 69 3.25 -39.05 12.47
C ASP A 69 2.86 -37.65 12.98
N ILE A 70 2.70 -37.50 14.30
CA ILE A 70 2.45 -36.19 14.92
C ILE A 70 3.63 -35.24 14.64
N LYS A 71 4.88 -35.69 14.78
CA LYS A 71 6.07 -34.88 14.50
C LYS A 71 6.11 -34.44 13.03
N LYS A 72 5.87 -35.36 12.09
CA LYS A 72 5.82 -35.06 10.64
C LYS A 72 4.72 -34.07 10.31
N LYS A 73 3.49 -34.33 10.77
CA LYS A 73 2.34 -33.45 10.53
C LYS A 73 2.56 -32.05 11.09
N LYS A 74 3.02 -31.93 12.34
CA LYS A 74 3.29 -30.62 12.98
C LYS A 74 4.45 -29.87 12.33
N SER A 75 5.50 -30.57 11.90
CA SER A 75 6.60 -29.96 11.16
C SER A 75 6.14 -29.44 9.80
N TRP A 76 5.25 -30.17 9.12
CA TRP A 76 4.64 -29.73 7.87
C TRP A 76 3.73 -28.52 8.07
N GLU A 77 2.84 -28.54 9.08
CA GLU A 77 2.00 -27.40 9.45
C GLU A 77 2.83 -26.14 9.75
N LEU A 78 3.95 -26.26 10.46
CA LEU A 78 4.84 -25.13 10.74
C LEU A 78 5.51 -24.56 9.48
N LYS A 79 5.96 -25.44 8.57
CA LYS A 79 6.51 -25.02 7.27
C LYS A 79 5.47 -24.27 6.44
N LEU A 80 4.24 -24.80 6.41
CA LEU A 80 3.13 -24.21 5.69
C LEU A 80 2.74 -22.85 6.27
N GLN A 81 2.62 -22.75 7.60
CA GLN A 81 2.38 -21.47 8.28
C GLN A 81 3.49 -20.45 8.00
N SER A 82 4.75 -20.89 8.01
CA SER A 82 5.88 -20.02 7.69
C SER A 82 5.81 -19.49 6.26
N LEU A 83 5.44 -20.32 5.30
CA LEU A 83 5.24 -19.91 3.91
C LEU A 83 4.14 -18.83 3.80
N TYR A 84 2.96 -19.09 4.37
CA TYR A 84 1.86 -18.12 4.33
C TYR A 84 2.16 -16.83 5.12
N PHE A 85 2.99 -16.89 6.16
CA PHE A 85 3.46 -15.69 6.83
C PHE A 85 4.25 -14.78 5.90
N PHE A 86 5.14 -15.35 5.07
CA PHE A 86 5.87 -14.56 4.07
C PHE A 86 4.91 -13.97 3.05
N PHE A 87 4.01 -14.78 2.48
CA PHE A 87 3.02 -14.29 1.51
C PHE A 87 2.19 -13.13 2.08
N ILE A 88 1.57 -13.30 3.25
CA ILE A 88 0.72 -12.28 3.87
C ILE A 88 1.50 -10.99 4.14
N THR A 89 2.72 -11.10 4.64
CA THR A 89 3.54 -9.93 4.97
C THR A 89 3.94 -9.17 3.71
N ASP A 90 4.31 -9.90 2.65
CA ASP A 90 4.71 -9.30 1.39
C ASP A 90 3.55 -8.61 0.67
N ILE A 91 2.38 -9.28 0.63
CA ILE A 91 1.12 -8.70 0.13
C ILE A 91 0.79 -7.40 0.86
N GLU A 92 0.84 -7.37 2.21
CA GLU A 92 0.58 -6.15 2.99
C GLU A 92 1.53 -5.03 2.61
N ASN A 93 2.83 -5.31 2.54
CA ASN A 93 3.85 -4.30 2.28
C ASN A 93 3.72 -3.73 0.86
N LYS A 94 3.54 -4.59 -0.15
CA LYS A 94 3.36 -4.13 -1.54
C LYS A 94 2.06 -3.35 -1.72
N LEU A 95 0.97 -3.79 -1.09
CA LEU A 95 -0.30 -3.07 -1.14
C LEU A 95 -0.18 -1.67 -0.53
N ILE A 96 0.48 -1.56 0.63
CA ILE A 96 0.75 -0.28 1.28
C ILE A 96 1.65 0.60 0.40
N THR A 97 2.69 0.04 -0.23
CA THR A 97 3.58 0.77 -1.14
C THR A 97 2.80 1.31 -2.35
N VAL A 98 1.94 0.49 -2.95
CA VAL A 98 1.08 0.90 -4.07
C VAL A 98 0.12 2.01 -3.65
N PHE A 99 -0.55 1.90 -2.49
CA PHE A 99 -1.39 2.98 -1.99
C PHE A 99 -0.61 4.26 -1.73
N GLN A 100 0.65 4.17 -1.30
CA GLN A 100 1.54 5.32 -1.13
C GLN A 100 2.05 5.90 -2.45
N GLN A 101 1.76 5.27 -3.58
CA GLN A 101 2.29 5.65 -4.90
C GLN A 101 3.82 5.49 -4.97
N GLY A 102 4.37 4.56 -4.20
CA GLY A 102 5.77 4.18 -4.28
C GLY A 102 6.03 3.24 -5.46
N TYR A 103 7.28 3.23 -5.94
CA TYR A 103 7.72 2.33 -7.01
C TYR A 103 7.75 0.87 -6.54
N VAL A 104 7.20 -0.03 -7.35
CA VAL A 104 7.27 -1.48 -7.17
C VAL A 104 7.71 -2.10 -8.49
N ASP A 105 8.71 -2.99 -8.42
CA ASP A 105 9.17 -3.74 -9.58
C ASP A 105 8.08 -4.69 -10.10
N LYS A 106 8.09 -4.95 -11.42
CA LYS A 106 7.09 -5.81 -12.04
C LYS A 106 7.23 -7.27 -11.60
N ASP A 107 8.44 -7.79 -11.48
CA ASP A 107 8.67 -9.18 -11.12
C ASP A 107 8.16 -9.43 -9.69
N ASP A 108 8.40 -8.47 -8.79
CA ASP A 108 7.84 -8.47 -7.43
C ASP A 108 6.30 -8.46 -7.41
N LEU A 109 5.65 -7.74 -8.34
CA LEU A 109 4.18 -7.72 -8.41
C LEU A 109 3.61 -9.05 -8.91
N ASP A 110 4.26 -9.67 -9.90
CA ASP A 110 3.86 -10.96 -10.43
C ASP A 110 3.97 -12.05 -9.33
N GLU A 111 5.05 -12.04 -8.53
CA GLU A 111 5.21 -12.93 -7.37
C GLU A 111 4.12 -12.73 -6.29
N VAL A 112 3.73 -11.49 -6.02
CA VAL A 112 2.68 -11.18 -5.04
C VAL A 112 1.29 -11.56 -5.56
N ILE A 113 1.03 -11.44 -6.86
CA ILE A 113 -0.20 -11.92 -7.49
C ILE A 113 -0.31 -13.44 -7.37
N ASP A 114 0.78 -14.18 -7.59
CA ASP A 114 0.81 -15.63 -7.39
C ASP A 114 0.58 -15.99 -5.92
N SER A 115 1.20 -15.26 -5.00
CA SER A 115 1.00 -15.42 -3.55
C SER A 115 -0.45 -15.18 -3.12
N LEU A 116 -1.11 -14.16 -3.68
CA LEU A 116 -2.54 -13.89 -3.49
C LEU A 116 -3.42 -15.01 -4.02
N SER A 117 -3.13 -15.48 -5.24
CA SER A 117 -3.88 -16.56 -5.89
C SER A 117 -3.80 -17.85 -5.08
N ASN A 118 -2.62 -18.19 -4.58
CA ASN A 118 -2.44 -19.34 -3.67
C ASN A 118 -3.23 -19.17 -2.37
N LEU A 119 -3.23 -17.96 -1.78
CA LEU A 119 -3.98 -17.68 -0.56
C LEU A 119 -5.51 -17.79 -0.78
N ILE A 120 -6.01 -17.41 -1.96
CA ILE A 120 -7.42 -17.59 -2.33
C ILE A 120 -7.77 -19.07 -2.40
N LEU A 121 -6.96 -19.90 -3.07
CA LEU A 121 -7.19 -21.35 -3.17
C LEU A 121 -7.23 -22.02 -1.79
N GLU A 122 -6.36 -21.61 -0.88
CA GLU A 122 -6.25 -22.22 0.45
C GLU A 122 -7.35 -21.81 1.42
N ILE A 123 -7.99 -20.67 1.16
CA ILE A 123 -9.24 -20.31 1.85
C ILE A 123 -10.35 -21.33 1.51
N ASP A 124 -10.29 -21.96 0.33
CA ASP A 124 -11.34 -22.86 -0.18
C ASP A 124 -11.12 -24.30 0.29
N ASP A 125 -9.85 -24.71 0.33
CA ASP A 125 -9.46 -26.08 0.68
C ASP A 125 -9.48 -26.36 2.19
N GLU A 126 -9.71 -25.34 3.04
CA GLU A 126 -9.75 -25.40 4.53
C GLU A 126 -8.52 -26.06 5.19
N LEU A 127 -7.42 -26.26 4.44
CA LEU A 127 -6.19 -26.90 4.93
C LEU A 127 -5.58 -26.13 6.11
N LEU A 128 -5.77 -24.81 6.13
CA LEU A 128 -5.40 -23.91 7.22
C LEU A 128 -6.54 -22.95 7.55
N ASN A 129 -6.69 -22.65 8.84
CA ASN A 129 -7.55 -21.55 9.28
C ASN A 129 -6.83 -20.21 9.03
N ILE A 130 -6.90 -19.70 7.79
CA ILE A 130 -6.26 -18.45 7.36
C ILE A 130 -6.73 -17.25 8.19
N LYS A 131 -8.00 -17.21 8.60
CA LYS A 131 -8.53 -16.18 9.51
C LYS A 131 -7.76 -16.14 10.83
N TYR A 132 -7.58 -17.31 11.45
CA TYR A 132 -6.81 -17.43 12.68
C TYR A 132 -5.34 -17.06 12.49
N LEU A 133 -4.76 -17.43 11.34
CA LEU A 133 -3.40 -17.06 10.96
C LEU A 133 -3.22 -15.54 10.93
N LEU A 134 -4.10 -14.86 10.19
CA LEU A 134 -4.11 -13.40 10.04
C LEU A 134 -4.27 -12.68 11.39
N LEU A 135 -5.20 -13.13 12.23
CA LEU A 135 -5.41 -12.56 13.57
C LEU A 135 -4.22 -12.82 14.51
N THR A 136 -3.58 -13.99 14.38
CA THR A 136 -2.38 -14.34 15.16
C THR A 136 -1.20 -13.45 14.77
N LEU A 137 -1.00 -13.21 13.47
CA LEU A 137 0.01 -12.29 12.96
C LEU A 137 -0.20 -10.87 13.49
N ALA A 138 -1.45 -10.40 13.50
CA ALA A 138 -1.76 -9.05 13.97
C ALA A 138 -1.57 -8.91 15.49
N LYS A 139 -2.01 -9.91 16.28
CA LYS A 139 -1.75 -9.96 17.73
C LYS A 139 -0.25 -9.94 18.05
N ARG A 140 0.57 -10.53 17.18
CA ARG A 140 2.02 -10.54 17.31
C ARG A 140 2.68 -9.28 16.72
N SER A 141 1.92 -8.38 16.08
CA SER A 141 2.43 -7.21 15.35
C SER A 141 3.42 -7.54 14.24
N ILE A 142 3.21 -8.69 13.60
CA ILE A 142 4.00 -9.11 12.44
C ILE A 142 3.36 -8.57 11.16
N SER A 143 2.05 -8.76 11.03
CA SER A 143 1.28 -8.27 9.89
C SER A 143 -0.08 -7.76 10.36
N ASP A 144 -0.46 -6.60 9.87
CA ASP A 144 -1.77 -5.99 10.07
C ASP A 144 -2.74 -6.29 8.92
N PHE A 145 -2.42 -7.25 8.03
CA PHE A 145 -3.17 -7.47 6.79
C PHE A 145 -4.67 -7.70 7.01
N TYR A 146 -5.04 -8.43 8.07
CA TYR A 146 -6.46 -8.57 8.47
C TYR A 146 -7.16 -7.21 8.64
N TYR A 147 -6.52 -6.31 9.39
CA TYR A 147 -7.06 -5.00 9.68
C TYR A 147 -6.93 -4.04 8.51
N LEU A 148 -5.95 -4.24 7.63
CA LEU A 148 -5.85 -3.51 6.36
C LEU A 148 -7.03 -3.85 5.44
N ILE A 149 -7.36 -5.13 5.28
CA ILE A 149 -8.53 -5.60 4.52
C ILE A 149 -9.84 -5.10 5.16
N SER A 150 -9.92 -5.17 6.49
CA SER A 150 -11.09 -4.67 7.22
C SER A 150 -11.31 -3.17 7.00
N ALA A 151 -10.23 -2.38 7.09
CA ALA A 151 -10.26 -0.95 6.80
C ALA A 151 -10.57 -0.67 5.32
N TYR A 152 -10.03 -1.46 4.40
CA TYR A 152 -10.31 -1.37 2.97
C TYR A 152 -11.80 -1.55 2.69
N CYS A 153 -12.42 -2.59 3.25
CA CYS A 153 -13.85 -2.84 3.12
C CYS A 153 -14.69 -1.65 3.67
N LYS A 154 -14.35 -1.17 4.88
CA LYS A 154 -15.05 -0.04 5.50
C LYS A 154 -14.90 1.24 4.70
N PHE A 155 -13.73 1.51 4.14
CA PHE A 155 -13.44 2.74 3.42
C PHE A 155 -13.96 2.72 1.98
N PHE A 156 -13.67 1.69 1.20
CA PHE A 156 -14.02 1.63 -0.23
C PHE A 156 -15.42 1.08 -0.46
N LEU A 157 -15.83 0.04 0.28
CA LEU A 157 -17.15 -0.60 0.12
C LEU A 157 -18.22 -0.04 1.07
N LYS A 158 -17.84 0.87 1.97
CA LYS A 158 -18.74 1.58 2.90
C LYS A 158 -19.58 0.65 3.80
N ARG A 159 -19.04 -0.53 4.13
CA ARG A 159 -19.70 -1.53 4.99
C ARG A 159 -18.70 -2.23 5.92
N ASN A 160 -19.21 -2.87 6.97
CA ASN A 160 -18.37 -3.65 7.87
C ASN A 160 -17.84 -4.90 7.16
N PHE A 161 -16.59 -5.25 7.46
CA PHE A 161 -15.93 -6.44 6.93
C PHE A 161 -16.48 -7.71 7.57
N ASN A 162 -16.98 -8.62 6.74
CA ASN A 162 -17.30 -9.99 7.11
C ASN A 162 -16.30 -10.93 6.41
N TYR A 163 -15.45 -11.58 7.21
CA TYR A 163 -14.38 -12.44 6.69
C TYR A 163 -14.91 -13.51 5.73
N GLU A 164 -15.99 -14.21 6.07
CA GLU A 164 -16.46 -15.37 5.31
C GLU A 164 -16.98 -15.00 3.91
N THR A 165 -17.51 -13.79 3.74
CA THR A 165 -18.11 -13.33 2.48
C THR A 165 -17.20 -12.42 1.68
N ASP A 166 -16.35 -11.64 2.34
CA ASP A 166 -15.68 -10.51 1.72
C ASP A 166 -14.22 -10.79 1.37
N ILE A 167 -13.56 -11.73 2.06
CA ILE A 167 -12.11 -11.92 1.95
C ILE A 167 -11.69 -12.17 0.50
N LYS A 168 -12.32 -13.12 -0.19
CA LYS A 168 -11.98 -13.46 -1.58
C LYS A 168 -12.16 -12.29 -2.53
N ILE A 169 -13.30 -11.62 -2.44
CA ILE A 169 -13.64 -10.46 -3.28
C ILE A 169 -12.59 -9.36 -3.12
N ILE A 170 -12.15 -9.11 -1.88
CA ILE A 170 -11.12 -8.10 -1.62
C ILE A 170 -9.75 -8.54 -2.13
N LEU A 171 -9.38 -9.82 -1.98
CA LEU A 171 -8.12 -10.33 -2.53
C LEU A 171 -8.10 -10.26 -4.07
N GLU A 172 -9.22 -10.55 -4.74
CA GLU A 172 -9.38 -10.37 -6.19
C GLU A 172 -9.28 -8.90 -6.60
N ASP A 173 -9.84 -7.98 -5.81
CA ASP A 173 -9.70 -6.54 -6.05
C ASP A 173 -8.24 -6.06 -5.87
N ILE A 174 -7.51 -6.62 -4.91
CA ILE A 174 -6.08 -6.36 -4.74
C ILE A 174 -5.29 -6.88 -5.95
N ILE A 175 -5.62 -8.07 -6.48
CA ILE A 175 -5.02 -8.57 -7.73
C ILE A 175 -5.24 -7.55 -8.85
N LYS A 176 -6.47 -7.05 -9.04
CA LYS A 176 -6.75 -6.02 -10.07
C LYS A 176 -5.94 -4.74 -9.87
N ILE A 177 -5.74 -4.31 -8.62
CA ILE A 177 -4.89 -3.15 -8.30
C ILE A 177 -3.46 -3.41 -8.77
N PHE A 178 -2.88 -4.57 -8.44
CA PHE A 178 -1.53 -4.94 -8.86
C PHE A 178 -1.40 -5.12 -10.38
N SER A 179 -2.34 -5.81 -11.02
CA SER A 179 -2.33 -6.01 -12.47
C SER A 179 -2.41 -4.69 -13.25
N ASN A 180 -3.10 -3.67 -12.73
CA ASN A 180 -3.21 -2.37 -13.37
C ASN A 180 -2.05 -1.42 -13.05
N TYR A 181 -1.16 -1.77 -12.13
CA TYR A 181 -0.10 -0.89 -11.65
C TYR A 181 0.84 -0.43 -12.77
N ASN A 182 1.29 -1.35 -13.64
CA ASN A 182 2.18 -1.01 -14.76
C ASN A 182 1.54 -0.01 -15.75
N MET A 183 0.22 -0.14 -15.98
CA MET A 183 -0.50 0.82 -16.82
C MET A 183 -0.53 2.21 -16.17
N ILE A 184 -0.71 2.27 -14.85
CA ILE A 184 -0.69 3.51 -14.08
C ILE A 184 0.70 4.16 -14.14
N GLU A 185 1.77 3.40 -13.92
CA GLU A 185 3.16 3.90 -14.01
C GLU A 185 3.48 4.46 -15.41
N ASN A 186 3.06 3.77 -16.47
CA ASN A 186 3.22 4.28 -17.84
C ASN A 186 2.43 5.58 -18.06
N ASN A 187 1.21 5.68 -17.52
CA ASN A 187 0.43 6.92 -17.59
C ASN A 187 1.11 8.06 -16.81
N ILE A 188 1.69 7.78 -15.64
CA ILE A 188 2.43 8.77 -14.85
C ILE A 188 3.63 9.29 -15.65
N GLN A 189 4.40 8.41 -16.29
CA GLN A 189 5.52 8.83 -17.13
C GLN A 189 5.04 9.72 -18.29
N ASN A 190 4.01 9.29 -19.03
CA ASN A 190 3.45 10.07 -20.12
C ASN A 190 2.98 11.46 -19.65
N LEU A 191 2.35 11.55 -18.48
CA LEU A 191 1.89 12.82 -17.91
C LEU A 191 3.06 13.74 -17.53
N ALA A 192 4.15 13.19 -17.00
CA ALA A 192 5.36 13.95 -16.71
C ALA A 192 5.98 14.52 -18.00
N ASP A 193 6.09 13.69 -19.05
CA ASP A 193 6.62 14.12 -20.36
C ASP A 193 5.76 15.24 -20.98
N ILE A 194 4.44 15.16 -20.81
CA ILE A 194 3.51 16.19 -21.29
C ILE A 194 3.65 17.48 -20.49
N ASP A 195 3.81 17.44 -19.17
CA ASP A 195 4.02 18.65 -18.37
C ASP A 195 5.30 19.37 -18.82
N GLU A 196 6.38 18.63 -19.12
CA GLU A 196 7.60 19.19 -19.70
C GLU A 196 7.34 19.82 -21.08
N GLU A 197 6.61 19.14 -21.97
CA GLU A 197 6.25 19.64 -23.30
C GLU A 197 5.49 20.98 -23.25
N ILE A 198 4.47 21.06 -22.40
CA ILE A 198 3.56 22.22 -22.36
C ILE A 198 4.02 23.33 -21.41
N SER A 199 5.05 23.09 -20.58
CA SER A 199 5.48 24.03 -19.54
C SER A 199 5.82 25.43 -20.10
N SER A 200 6.47 25.50 -21.27
CA SER A 200 6.81 26.76 -21.92
C SER A 200 5.60 27.59 -22.38
N LEU A 201 4.41 26.97 -22.48
CA LEU A 201 3.16 27.63 -22.87
C LEU A 201 2.57 28.46 -21.72
N PHE A 202 3.11 28.33 -20.50
CA PHE A 202 2.63 29.01 -19.31
C PHE A 202 3.75 29.74 -18.60
N SER A 203 3.42 30.91 -18.07
CA SER A 203 4.29 31.70 -17.20
C SER A 203 3.66 31.84 -15.82
N ARG A 204 4.48 31.94 -14.78
CA ARG A 204 3.98 32.26 -13.43
C ARG A 204 3.37 33.65 -13.43
N SER A 205 2.26 33.80 -12.72
CA SER A 205 1.47 35.01 -12.66
C SER A 205 0.96 35.25 -11.26
N SER A 206 0.70 36.50 -10.90
CA SER A 206 0.09 36.89 -9.62
C SER A 206 -1.44 36.82 -9.64
N ASN A 207 -2.03 36.10 -10.61
CA ASN A 207 -3.47 35.87 -10.64
C ASN A 207 -3.86 34.78 -9.63
N GLU A 208 -5.15 34.66 -9.36
CA GLU A 208 -5.70 33.71 -8.38
C GLU A 208 -5.30 32.24 -8.67
N PHE A 209 -5.02 31.92 -9.93
CA PHE A 209 -4.60 30.58 -10.36
C PHE A 209 -3.07 30.36 -10.38
N GLY A 210 -2.26 31.41 -10.22
CA GLY A 210 -0.79 31.34 -10.26
C GLY A 210 -0.16 31.20 -11.65
N TRP A 211 -0.96 30.98 -12.70
CA TRP A 211 -0.49 30.68 -14.06
C TRP A 211 -1.15 31.58 -15.11
N ARG A 212 -0.36 32.05 -16.08
CA ARG A 212 -0.82 32.79 -17.26
C ARG A 212 -0.37 32.08 -18.53
N MET A 213 -1.34 31.68 -19.35
CA MET A 213 -1.12 31.07 -20.66
C MET A 213 -0.60 32.09 -21.67
N ASN A 214 0.41 31.71 -22.46
CA ASN A 214 0.90 32.47 -23.59
C ASN A 214 0.15 32.04 -24.86
N GLU A 215 -0.89 32.80 -25.20
CA GLU A 215 -1.78 32.49 -26.34
C GLU A 215 -1.05 32.42 -27.69
N PHE A 216 0.01 33.20 -27.89
CA PHE A 216 0.84 33.14 -29.10
C PHE A 216 1.59 31.82 -29.18
N ALA A 217 2.23 31.40 -28.09
CA ALA A 217 2.93 30.12 -28.04
C ALA A 217 1.97 28.93 -28.22
N VAL A 218 0.77 28.99 -27.64
CA VAL A 218 -0.26 27.96 -27.81
C VAL A 218 -0.76 27.91 -29.26
N LYS A 219 -0.92 29.06 -29.92
CA LYS A 219 -1.24 29.10 -31.35
C LYS A 219 -0.15 28.42 -32.17
N ASP A 220 1.12 28.77 -31.96
CA ASP A 220 2.25 28.18 -32.68
C ASP A 220 2.36 26.67 -32.42
N TYR A 221 2.06 26.22 -31.20
CA TYR A 221 2.02 24.82 -30.82
C TYR A 221 1.00 24.02 -31.66
N PHE A 222 -0.19 24.59 -31.89
CA PHE A 222 -1.20 23.99 -32.76
C PHE A 222 -0.88 24.10 -34.25
N GLU A 223 -0.09 25.08 -34.69
CA GLU A 223 0.29 25.25 -36.11
C GLU A 223 1.38 24.26 -36.55
N LYS A 224 2.19 23.75 -35.61
CA LYS A 224 3.26 22.78 -35.89
C LYS A 224 2.79 21.33 -36.09
N SER A 225 1.51 21.04 -35.89
CA SER A 225 0.99 19.67 -35.89
C SER A 225 -0.45 19.59 -36.41
N ASN A 226 -0.94 18.37 -36.64
CA ASN A 226 -2.35 18.18 -36.97
C ASN A 226 -3.22 18.50 -35.74
N GLN A 227 -3.89 19.65 -35.78
CA GLN A 227 -4.71 20.16 -34.68
C GLN A 227 -5.77 19.18 -34.18
N ALA A 228 -6.40 18.42 -35.08
CA ALA A 228 -7.45 17.48 -34.72
C ALA A 228 -6.89 16.28 -33.94
N LEU A 229 -5.70 15.79 -34.31
CA LEU A 229 -5.03 14.73 -33.58
C LEU A 229 -4.52 15.24 -32.23
N LYS A 230 -3.90 16.42 -32.20
CA LYS A 230 -3.35 16.98 -30.96
C LYS A 230 -4.44 17.28 -29.93
N ILE A 231 -5.59 17.81 -30.34
CA ILE A 231 -6.70 18.05 -29.40
C ILE A 231 -7.29 16.74 -28.85
N ALA A 232 -7.38 15.69 -29.67
CA ALA A 232 -7.85 14.38 -29.22
C ALA A 232 -6.89 13.77 -28.17
N GLU A 233 -5.59 13.88 -28.41
CA GLU A 233 -4.54 13.46 -27.47
C GLU A 233 -4.61 14.26 -26.16
N LEU A 234 -4.66 15.59 -26.21
CA LEU A 234 -4.80 16.43 -25.03
C LEU A 234 -6.06 16.10 -24.23
N THR A 235 -7.18 15.86 -24.91
CA THR A 235 -8.45 15.48 -24.25
C THR A 235 -8.34 14.14 -23.54
N LYS A 236 -7.67 13.15 -24.16
CA LYS A 236 -7.37 11.86 -23.52
C LYS A 236 -6.49 12.06 -22.29
N ASN A 237 -5.42 12.83 -22.41
CA ASN A 237 -4.45 13.05 -21.34
C ASN A 237 -5.06 13.82 -20.16
N VAL A 238 -5.94 14.80 -20.40
CA VAL A 238 -6.70 15.48 -19.34
C VAL A 238 -7.57 14.50 -18.56
N ARG A 239 -8.27 13.61 -19.25
CA ARG A 239 -9.11 12.59 -18.60
C ARG A 239 -8.25 11.65 -17.75
N THR A 240 -7.15 11.15 -18.31
CA THR A 240 -6.18 10.31 -17.58
C THR A 240 -5.62 11.02 -16.35
N ALA A 241 -5.20 12.29 -16.48
CA ALA A 241 -4.69 13.08 -15.36
C ALA A 241 -5.76 13.29 -14.27
N TYR A 242 -6.98 13.63 -14.68
CA TYR A 242 -8.09 13.87 -13.76
C TYR A 242 -8.53 12.61 -13.01
N ASP A 243 -8.60 11.46 -13.68
CA ASP A 243 -8.93 10.19 -13.05
C ASP A 243 -7.81 9.70 -12.13
N TYR A 244 -6.56 9.84 -12.55
CA TYR A 244 -5.42 9.54 -11.69
C TYR A 244 -5.38 10.43 -10.45
N LYS A 245 -5.73 11.73 -10.58
CA LYS A 245 -5.84 12.64 -9.45
C LYS A 245 -6.86 12.17 -8.41
N LYS A 246 -8.03 11.71 -8.87
CA LYS A 246 -9.05 11.13 -7.98
C LYS A 246 -8.55 9.86 -7.29
N LEU A 247 -7.80 9.02 -8.00
CA LEU A 247 -7.17 7.83 -7.42
C LEU A 247 -6.20 8.20 -6.28
N VAL A 248 -5.29 9.15 -6.54
CA VAL A 248 -4.32 9.64 -5.55
C VAL A 248 -5.03 10.22 -4.32
N LEU A 249 -6.07 11.03 -4.52
CA LEU A 249 -6.89 11.56 -3.42
C LEU A 249 -7.54 10.44 -2.59
N ASN A 250 -8.10 9.43 -3.25
CA ASN A 250 -8.74 8.31 -2.59
C ASN A 250 -7.74 7.49 -1.77
N TYR A 251 -6.56 7.22 -2.32
CA TYR A 251 -5.51 6.50 -1.59
C TYR A 251 -4.96 7.30 -0.41
N TYR A 252 -4.70 8.60 -0.58
CA TYR A 252 -4.32 9.47 0.55
C TYR A 252 -5.38 9.42 1.66
N SER A 253 -6.65 9.57 1.30
CA SER A 253 -7.76 9.55 2.24
C SER A 253 -7.91 8.20 2.93
N PHE A 254 -7.69 7.10 2.20
CA PHE A 254 -7.67 5.75 2.76
C PHE A 254 -6.52 5.57 3.75
N LEU A 255 -5.30 5.98 3.41
CA LEU A 255 -4.14 5.87 4.30
C LEU A 255 -4.34 6.71 5.57
N LYS A 256 -4.86 7.93 5.45
CA LYS A 256 -5.22 8.75 6.61
C LYS A 256 -6.27 8.08 7.49
N PHE A 257 -7.30 7.48 6.88
CA PHE A 257 -8.29 6.67 7.58
C PHE A 257 -7.64 5.47 8.28
N TYR A 258 -6.75 4.75 7.60
CA TYR A 258 -6.12 3.54 8.12
C TYR A 258 -5.07 3.81 9.19
N TYR A 259 -4.34 4.93 9.14
CA TYR A 259 -3.26 5.27 10.06
C TYR A 259 -3.71 5.96 11.35
N ASN A 260 -5.01 6.26 11.47
CA ASN A 260 -5.55 7.03 12.59
C ASN A 260 -5.31 6.39 13.98
N GLU A 261 -5.43 7.22 15.01
CA GLU A 261 -5.12 6.87 16.41
C GLU A 261 -6.30 6.30 17.20
N ASN A 262 -7.51 6.41 16.66
CA ASN A 262 -8.75 6.05 17.36
C ASN A 262 -9.18 4.61 17.06
N GLU A 263 -9.09 4.19 15.80
CA GLU A 263 -9.48 2.86 15.31
C GLU A 263 -8.51 2.27 14.27
N GLY A 264 -7.50 3.05 13.87
CA GLY A 264 -6.54 2.71 12.83
C GLY A 264 -5.31 1.97 13.34
N LYS A 265 -4.23 2.07 12.56
CA LYS A 265 -2.96 1.39 12.79
C LYS A 265 -2.27 1.87 14.04
N LEU A 266 -2.28 3.18 14.31
CA LEU A 266 -1.66 3.70 15.53
C LEU A 266 -2.41 3.24 16.78
N PHE A 267 -3.75 3.18 16.73
CA PHE A 267 -4.54 2.60 17.81
C PHE A 267 -4.07 1.18 18.16
N ARG A 268 -3.95 0.32 17.14
CA ARG A 268 -3.52 -1.08 17.33
C ARG A 268 -2.10 -1.19 17.87
N LEU A 269 -1.18 -0.37 17.38
CA LEU A 269 0.19 -0.34 17.90
C LEU A 269 0.22 0.11 19.37
N ASN A 270 -0.59 1.09 19.75
CA ASN A 270 -0.72 1.50 21.15
C ASN A 270 -1.33 0.38 22.01
N PHE A 271 -2.34 -0.33 21.50
CA PHE A 271 -2.94 -1.45 22.22
C PHE A 271 -1.94 -2.60 22.47
N VAL A 272 -1.16 -2.98 21.46
CA VAL A 272 -0.15 -4.03 21.62
C VAL A 272 1.00 -3.57 22.51
N HIS A 273 1.39 -2.29 22.45
CA HIS A 273 2.37 -1.70 23.37
C HIS A 273 1.97 -1.93 24.84
N GLU A 274 0.75 -1.54 25.22
CA GLU A 274 0.26 -1.73 26.59
C GLU A 274 0.16 -3.23 26.97
N SER A 275 -0.24 -4.08 26.02
CA SER A 275 -0.26 -5.53 26.25
C SER A 275 1.12 -6.11 26.52
N LEU A 276 2.13 -5.73 25.74
CA LEU A 276 3.51 -6.19 25.92
C LEU A 276 4.14 -5.61 27.17
N LYS A 277 3.85 -4.34 27.52
CA LYS A 277 4.29 -3.71 28.75
C LYS A 277 3.80 -4.48 29.99
N ASN A 278 2.53 -4.89 29.99
CA ASN A 278 1.99 -5.73 31.06
C ASN A 278 2.71 -7.09 31.13
N LYS A 279 2.96 -7.74 29.99
CA LYS A 279 3.71 -9.00 29.95
C LYS A 279 5.16 -8.85 30.44
N LEU A 280 5.80 -7.71 30.17
CA LEU A 280 7.14 -7.41 30.67
C LEU A 280 7.13 -7.27 32.19
N ASN A 281 6.17 -6.53 32.75
CA ASN A 281 6.00 -6.37 34.20
C ASN A 281 5.72 -7.72 34.89
N GLU A 282 5.06 -8.65 34.20
CA GLU A 282 4.81 -10.02 34.66
C GLU A 282 5.98 -11.00 34.40
N ASN A 283 7.12 -10.52 33.89
CA ASN A 283 8.29 -11.33 33.49
C ASN A 283 7.98 -12.44 32.48
N LYS A 284 6.96 -12.26 31.63
CA LYS A 284 6.56 -13.23 30.58
C LYS A 284 7.31 -13.05 29.26
N ILE A 285 7.94 -11.89 29.05
CA ILE A 285 8.77 -11.58 27.89
C ILE A 285 10.06 -10.90 28.35
N SER A 286 11.12 -10.95 27.54
CA SER A 286 12.36 -10.21 27.82
C SER A 286 12.23 -8.73 27.47
N VAL A 287 13.12 -7.92 28.05
CA VAL A 287 13.27 -6.49 27.71
C VAL A 287 13.54 -6.33 26.21
N ASP A 288 14.41 -7.16 25.63
CA ASP A 288 14.73 -7.09 24.20
C ASP A 288 13.51 -7.23 23.27
N VAL A 289 12.56 -8.12 23.62
CA VAL A 289 11.31 -8.29 22.86
C VAL A 289 10.47 -7.01 22.93
N PHE A 290 10.37 -6.42 24.11
CA PHE A 290 9.63 -5.18 24.32
C PHE A 290 10.27 -4.00 23.57
N ASP A 291 11.58 -3.81 23.71
CA ASP A 291 12.32 -2.72 23.07
C ASP A 291 12.28 -2.83 21.54
N SER A 292 12.38 -4.04 21.00
CA SER A 292 12.23 -4.29 19.55
C SER A 292 10.83 -3.88 19.06
N TYR A 293 9.80 -4.10 19.86
CA TYR A 293 8.44 -3.66 19.54
C TYR A 293 8.29 -2.13 19.63
N VAL A 294 8.86 -1.50 20.65
CA VAL A 294 8.88 -0.04 20.80
C VAL A 294 9.50 0.62 19.56
N GLN A 295 10.58 0.06 19.01
CA GLN A 295 11.18 0.56 17.77
C GLN A 295 10.24 0.53 16.56
N ILE A 296 9.40 -0.52 16.42
CA ILE A 296 8.37 -0.57 15.36
C ILE A 296 7.38 0.57 15.54
N ARG A 297 6.88 0.76 16.77
CA ARG A 297 5.89 1.79 17.09
C ARG A 297 6.43 3.20 16.84
N GLU A 298 7.60 3.53 17.36
CA GLU A 298 8.21 4.86 17.20
C GLU A 298 8.56 5.16 15.74
N SER A 299 9.01 4.15 14.99
CA SER A 299 9.26 4.28 13.54
C SER A 299 7.95 4.57 12.79
N PHE A 300 6.85 3.92 13.14
CA PHE A 300 5.54 4.20 12.54
C PHE A 300 5.01 5.60 12.89
N ILE A 301 5.16 6.04 14.14
CA ILE A 301 4.75 7.39 14.57
C ILE A 301 5.51 8.45 13.76
N SER A 302 6.83 8.28 13.64
CA SER A 302 7.67 9.19 12.85
C SER A 302 7.21 9.25 11.40
N TYR A 303 6.99 8.08 10.79
CA TYR A 303 6.49 7.94 9.43
C TYR A 303 5.10 8.60 9.25
N LYS A 304 4.15 8.33 10.14
CA LYS A 304 2.80 8.92 10.12
C LYS A 304 2.85 10.44 10.23
N ASN A 305 3.66 10.97 11.15
CA ASN A 305 3.78 12.41 11.34
C ASN A 305 4.32 13.08 10.08
N GLN A 306 5.31 12.49 9.41
CA GLN A 306 5.81 12.99 8.14
C GLN A 306 4.75 12.92 7.02
N PHE A 307 3.99 11.82 6.94
CA PHE A 307 2.85 11.68 6.03
C PHE A 307 1.81 12.79 6.22
N GLU A 308 1.51 13.15 7.47
CA GLU A 308 0.58 14.24 7.80
C GLU A 308 1.15 15.62 7.47
N VAL A 309 2.46 15.84 7.68
CA VAL A 309 3.17 17.09 7.34
C VAL A 309 3.20 17.34 5.83
N ILE A 310 3.50 16.31 5.03
CA ILE A 310 3.49 16.41 3.55
C ILE A 310 2.07 16.72 3.06
N GLY A 311 1.07 16.13 3.70
CA GLY A 311 -0.33 16.32 3.36
C GLY A 311 -0.68 15.84 1.96
N LEU A 312 -1.89 16.15 1.51
CA LEU A 312 -2.35 15.76 0.17
C LEU A 312 -1.53 16.42 -0.94
N VAL A 313 -1.13 17.68 -0.75
CA VAL A 313 -0.45 18.50 -1.77
C VAL A 313 0.85 17.85 -2.23
N GLY A 314 1.67 17.37 -1.29
CA GLY A 314 2.94 16.69 -1.61
C GLY A 314 2.82 15.18 -1.82
N PHE A 315 1.62 14.59 -1.65
CA PHE A 315 1.39 13.16 -1.83
C PHE A 315 1.27 12.79 -3.32
N GLY A 316 1.73 11.60 -3.70
CA GLY A 316 1.73 11.12 -5.09
C GLY A 316 3.02 10.40 -5.43
N SER A 317 3.17 10.03 -6.70
CA SER A 317 4.38 9.35 -7.19
C SER A 317 5.64 10.21 -7.03
N GLU A 318 6.80 9.58 -7.19
CA GLU A 318 8.09 10.31 -7.24
C GLU A 318 8.14 11.32 -8.38
N LYS A 319 7.49 11.01 -9.51
CA LYS A 319 7.50 11.83 -10.74
C LYS A 319 6.52 12.99 -10.70
N ILE A 320 5.33 12.77 -10.13
CA ILE A 320 4.26 13.78 -10.08
C ILE A 320 3.50 13.71 -8.75
N THR A 321 3.49 14.82 -8.01
CA THR A 321 2.64 15.04 -6.83
C THR A 321 1.19 15.28 -7.24
N TYR A 322 0.29 15.20 -6.26
CA TYR A 322 -1.10 15.63 -6.39
C TYR A 322 -1.22 17.08 -6.87
N TYR A 323 -0.40 17.98 -6.31
CA TYR A 323 -0.41 19.39 -6.72
C TYR A 323 0.05 19.56 -8.16
N GLU A 324 1.20 18.99 -8.53
CA GLU A 324 1.72 19.02 -9.90
C GLU A 324 0.71 18.40 -10.88
N LEU A 325 0.02 17.33 -10.49
CA LEU A 325 -1.03 16.71 -11.29
C LEU A 325 -2.26 17.61 -11.46
N LEU A 326 -2.65 18.34 -10.42
CA LEU A 326 -3.72 19.33 -10.50
C LEU A 326 -3.34 20.50 -11.41
N GLU A 327 -2.11 21.02 -11.28
CA GLU A 327 -1.58 22.07 -12.15
C GLU A 327 -1.52 21.62 -13.61
N LEU A 328 -0.99 20.42 -13.87
CA LEU A 328 -0.95 19.84 -15.21
C LEU A 328 -2.36 19.72 -15.80
N THR A 329 -3.30 19.17 -15.04
CA THR A 329 -4.70 19.03 -15.47
C THR A 329 -5.28 20.40 -15.81
N PHE A 330 -5.05 21.42 -14.98
CA PHE A 330 -5.50 22.80 -15.23
C PHE A 330 -4.89 23.37 -16.52
N LYS A 331 -3.56 23.30 -16.68
CA LYS A 331 -2.86 23.79 -17.87
C LYS A 331 -3.42 23.15 -19.15
N LEU A 332 -3.57 21.82 -19.14
CA LEU A 332 -4.13 21.10 -20.28
C LEU A 332 -5.59 21.52 -20.56
N CYS A 333 -6.42 21.68 -19.53
CA CYS A 333 -7.77 22.20 -19.70
C CYS A 333 -7.80 23.59 -20.34
N LYS A 334 -6.86 24.47 -19.99
CA LYS A 334 -6.76 25.82 -20.59
C LYS A 334 -6.33 25.81 -22.05
N ILE A 335 -5.44 24.90 -22.43
CA ILE A 335 -5.08 24.69 -23.84
C ILE A 335 -6.32 24.21 -24.64
N ILE A 336 -7.09 23.26 -24.11
CA ILE A 336 -8.30 22.74 -24.75
C ILE A 336 -9.38 23.83 -24.86
N GLU A 337 -9.59 24.59 -23.78
CA GLU A 337 -10.53 25.71 -23.76
C GLU A 337 -10.19 26.76 -24.82
N PHE A 338 -8.91 27.14 -24.93
CA PHE A 338 -8.43 28.05 -25.98
C PHE A 338 -8.76 27.53 -27.38
N TYR A 339 -8.51 26.24 -27.64
CA TYR A 339 -8.80 25.62 -28.93
C TYR A 339 -10.31 25.65 -29.25
N TYR A 340 -11.18 25.33 -28.29
CA TYR A 340 -12.63 25.33 -28.53
C TYR A 340 -13.19 26.73 -28.76
N LEU A 341 -12.73 27.73 -27.99
CA LEU A 341 -13.14 29.12 -28.19
C LEU A 341 -12.73 29.63 -29.57
N ARG A 342 -11.48 29.39 -29.98
CA ARG A 342 -10.97 29.82 -31.29
C ARG A 342 -11.70 29.18 -32.47
N ASN A 343 -12.12 27.94 -32.32
CA ASN A 343 -12.82 27.18 -33.37
C ASN A 343 -14.35 27.21 -33.23
N MET A 344 -14.89 28.09 -32.38
CA MET A 344 -16.34 28.25 -32.16
C MET A 344 -17.06 26.96 -31.74
N LYS A 345 -16.38 26.05 -31.04
CA LYS A 345 -16.91 24.77 -30.54
C LYS A 345 -17.57 24.92 -29.16
N TYR A 346 -18.55 25.81 -29.05
CA TYR A 346 -19.13 26.21 -27.76
C TYR A 346 -19.83 25.08 -27.00
N GLU A 347 -20.53 24.18 -27.70
CA GLU A 347 -21.20 23.04 -27.07
C GLU A 347 -20.20 22.06 -26.45
N SER A 348 -19.16 21.69 -27.21
CA SER A 348 -18.06 20.84 -26.70
C SER A 348 -17.35 21.48 -25.52
N LEU A 349 -17.15 22.80 -25.55
CA LEU A 349 -16.58 23.54 -24.43
C LEU A 349 -17.46 23.49 -23.19
N GLN A 350 -18.78 23.65 -23.35
CA GLN A 350 -19.70 23.60 -22.22
C GLN A 350 -19.71 22.22 -21.56
N ILE A 351 -19.71 21.15 -22.36
CA ILE A 351 -19.59 19.77 -21.87
C ILE A 351 -18.27 19.61 -21.10
N PHE A 352 -17.14 20.00 -21.70
CA PHE A 352 -15.82 19.89 -21.08
C PHE A 352 -15.71 20.69 -19.76
N ARG A 353 -16.31 21.88 -19.70
CA ARG A 353 -16.40 22.70 -18.49
C ARG A 353 -17.16 22.00 -17.37
N ASN A 354 -18.31 21.42 -17.70
CA ASN A 354 -19.15 20.73 -16.74
C ASN A 354 -18.54 19.40 -16.26
N GLU A 355 -17.74 18.74 -17.08
CA GLU A 355 -17.11 17.46 -16.73
C GLU A 355 -15.84 17.62 -15.89
N ILE A 356 -14.96 18.56 -16.25
CA ILE A 356 -13.59 18.62 -15.71
C ILE A 356 -13.19 20.04 -15.29
N LEU A 357 -13.18 21.00 -16.22
CA LEU A 357 -12.49 22.29 -16.01
C LEU A 357 -13.04 23.06 -14.79
N TYR A 358 -14.36 23.09 -14.59
CA TYR A 358 -14.95 23.79 -13.43
C TYR A 358 -14.45 23.22 -12.08
N TYR A 359 -14.37 21.90 -11.96
CA TYR A 359 -13.92 21.25 -10.72
C TYR A 359 -12.43 21.48 -10.48
N VAL A 360 -11.62 21.44 -11.54
CA VAL A 360 -10.18 21.70 -11.48
C VAL A 360 -9.90 23.15 -11.08
N GLU A 361 -10.61 24.11 -11.66
CA GLU A 361 -10.49 25.53 -11.30
C GLU A 361 -10.86 25.79 -9.84
N LYS A 362 -11.99 25.24 -9.40
CA LYS A 362 -12.45 25.38 -8.01
C LYS A 362 -11.41 24.84 -7.02
N GLU A 363 -10.82 23.71 -7.34
CA GLU A 363 -9.80 23.09 -6.48
C GLU A 363 -8.49 23.86 -6.47
N MET A 364 -8.04 24.37 -7.63
CA MET A 364 -6.88 25.26 -7.74
C MET A 364 -7.04 26.52 -6.88
N LEU A 365 -8.22 27.15 -6.91
CA LEU A 365 -8.53 28.33 -6.08
C LEU A 365 -8.50 28.00 -4.59
N THR A 366 -8.94 26.79 -4.20
CA THR A 366 -8.97 26.38 -2.79
C THR A 366 -7.56 26.08 -2.24
N LEU A 367 -6.60 25.72 -3.10
CA LEU A 367 -5.23 25.42 -2.68
C LEU A 367 -4.29 26.64 -2.75
N ASN A 368 -4.59 27.61 -3.62
CA ASN A 368 -3.77 28.82 -3.78
C ASN A 368 -4.29 30.03 -2.96
N GLY A 369 -5.56 30.03 -2.55
CA GLY A 369 -6.17 31.03 -1.67
C GLY A 369 -6.24 30.56 -0.23
#